data_AF-A0AAD0S7Y0-F1
#
_entry.id   AF-A0AAD0S7Y0-F1
#
_cell.length_a   1.000
_cell.length_b   1.000
_cell.length_c   1.000
_cell.angle_alpha   90.00
_cell.angle_beta   90.00
_cell.angle_gamma   90.00
#
_symmetry.space_group_name_H-M   'P 1'
#
loop_
_entity.id
_entity.type
_entity.pdbx_description
1 polymer ?
#
loop_
_entity_poly.entity_id
_entity_poly.type
_entity_poly.pdbx_seq_one_letter_code
_entity_poly.pdbx_strand_id
1 'polypeptide(L)'
;MSTPITLAQYVKKRTGVPLGHKDSMRNMLSRSLGASSFYLFWRYWNPIWSYYLSRYVMKPSNEVLPVWCAVLVTFAVSGALHDLAVSIVKLKPVFFFTPWFSVMAVVVLITQFSQLQFSFAPWWVRALANISFIVLSYWLTSLLF
;
A
#
# COMPACT_ATOMS: atom_id res chain seq x y z
N MET A 1 10.92 3.35 27.25
CA MET A 1 11.04 3.56 25.80
C MET A 1 10.70 2.26 25.09
N SER A 2 9.74 2.24 24.17
CA SER A 2 9.36 1.03 23.43
C SER A 2 10.40 0.68 22.38
N THR A 3 10.91 -0.54 22.39
CA THR A 3 11.87 -1.03 21.40
C THR A 3 11.25 -1.00 20.00
N PRO A 4 11.93 -0.47 18.98
CA PRO A 4 11.38 -0.46 17.63
C PRO A 4 11.17 -1.90 17.15
N ILE A 5 9.97 -2.18 16.60
CA ILE A 5 9.65 -3.49 16.04
C ILE A 5 10.64 -3.84 14.93
N THR A 6 11.19 -5.05 14.97
CA THR A 6 12.08 -5.54 13.91
C THR A 6 11.29 -5.90 12.65
N LEU A 7 11.95 -5.98 11.49
CA LEU A 7 11.33 -6.43 10.24
C LEU A 7 10.64 -7.79 10.41
N ALA A 8 11.32 -8.76 11.03
CA ALA A 8 10.77 -10.10 11.25
C ALA A 8 9.50 -10.08 12.11
N GLN A 9 9.50 -9.30 13.19
CA GLN A 9 8.31 -9.12 14.03
C GLN A 9 7.18 -8.40 13.28
N TYR A 10 7.52 -7.39 12.47
CA TYR A 10 6.54 -6.66 11.66
C TYR A 10 5.88 -7.57 10.63
N VAL A 11 6.67 -8.35 9.89
CA VAL A 11 6.19 -9.30 8.89
C VAL A 11 5.31 -10.36 9.55
N LYS A 12 5.78 -10.98 10.64
CA LYS A 12 4.98 -11.95 11.41
C LYS A 12 3.65 -11.36 11.88
N LYS A 13 3.62 -10.10 12.30
CA LYS A 13 2.39 -9.40 12.68
C LYS A 13 1.42 -9.22 11.50
N ARG A 14 1.92 -9.00 10.28
CA ARG A 14 1.10 -8.77 9.07
C ARG A 14 0.66 -10.04 8.38
N THR A 15 1.52 -11.05 8.28
CA THR A 15 1.25 -12.30 7.56
C THR A 15 0.83 -13.45 8.47
N GLY A 16 1.06 -13.34 9.79
CA GLY A 16 0.82 -14.41 10.76
C GLY A 16 1.92 -15.47 10.82
N VAL A 17 2.92 -15.41 9.92
CA VAL A 17 4.01 -16.40 9.81
C VAL A 17 5.38 -15.71 9.79
N PRO A 18 6.47 -16.40 10.19
CA PRO A 18 7.81 -15.82 10.15
C PRO A 18 8.22 -15.31 8.76
N LEU A 19 9.16 -14.36 8.72
CA LEU A 19 9.77 -13.90 7.48
C LEU A 19 10.44 -15.08 6.75
N GLY A 20 10.21 -15.21 5.44
CA GLY A 20 10.73 -16.30 4.62
C GLY A 20 9.89 -17.58 4.65
N HIS A 21 8.80 -17.64 5.43
CA HIS A 21 7.91 -18.80 5.46
C HIS A 21 7.16 -18.97 4.12
N LYS A 22 6.99 -20.21 3.65
CA LYS A 22 6.30 -20.55 2.38
C LYS A 22 4.89 -19.95 2.26
N ASP A 23 4.14 -19.91 3.36
CA ASP A 23 2.79 -19.35 3.39
C ASP A 23 2.75 -17.82 3.47
N SER A 24 3.90 -17.14 3.55
CA SER A 24 3.96 -15.68 3.70
C SER A 24 3.25 -14.98 2.53
N MET A 25 3.53 -15.40 1.29
CA MET A 25 2.89 -14.80 0.10
C MET A 25 1.39 -15.06 0.06
N ARG A 26 0.96 -16.30 0.34
CA ARG A 26 -0.47 -16.67 0.40
C ARG A 26 -1.21 -15.83 1.44
N ASN A 27 -0.67 -15.73 2.64
CA ASN A 27 -1.31 -14.98 3.73
C ASN A 27 -1.31 -13.49 3.45
N MET A 28 -0.24 -12.95 2.86
CA MET A 28 -0.14 -11.57 2.42
C MET A 28 -1.27 -11.22 1.44
N LEU A 29 -1.40 -11.98 0.34
CA LEU A 29 -2.41 -11.76 -0.69
C LEU A 29 -3.84 -11.99 -0.18
N SER A 30 -4.06 -13.06 0.57
CA SER A 30 -5.37 -13.35 1.15
C SER A 30 -5.83 -12.25 2.12
N ARG A 31 -4.92 -11.73 2.96
CA ARG A 31 -5.23 -10.66 3.91
C ARG A 31 -5.37 -9.29 3.25
N SER A 32 -4.58 -8.98 2.22
CA SER A 32 -4.70 -7.72 1.50
C SER A 32 -6.02 -7.68 0.73
N LEU A 33 -6.29 -8.67 -0.12
CA LEU A 33 -7.53 -8.74 -0.89
C LEU A 33 -8.76 -8.82 0.02
N GLY A 34 -8.66 -9.62 1.09
CA GLY A 34 -9.70 -9.74 2.11
C GLY A 34 -9.76 -8.61 3.13
N ALA A 35 -9.04 -7.50 2.95
CA ALA A 35 -9.07 -6.38 3.89
C ALA A 35 -10.45 -5.72 3.90
N SER A 36 -10.92 -5.30 5.08
CA SER A 36 -12.22 -4.64 5.22
C SER A 36 -12.24 -3.21 4.68
N SER A 37 -11.09 -2.61 4.36
CA SER A 37 -11.02 -1.29 3.74
C SER A 37 -9.78 -1.20 2.85
N PHE A 38 -9.81 -0.26 1.90
CA PHE A 38 -8.68 -0.02 1.01
C PHE A 38 -7.45 0.51 1.76
N TYR A 39 -7.64 1.26 2.85
CA TYR A 39 -6.55 1.61 3.76
C TYR A 39 -5.86 0.37 4.36
N LEU A 40 -6.65 -0.62 4.83
CA LEU A 40 -6.08 -1.84 5.41
C LEU A 40 -5.47 -2.77 4.36
N PHE A 41 -5.93 -2.73 3.10
CA PHE A 41 -5.34 -3.48 2.00
C PHE A 41 -3.82 -3.22 1.91
N TRP A 42 -3.41 -1.95 1.90
CA TRP A 42 -2.00 -1.54 1.78
C TRP A 42 -1.14 -1.91 2.98
N ARG A 43 -1.77 -2.12 4.15
CA ARG A 43 -1.08 -2.61 5.34
C ARG A 43 -0.63 -4.08 5.21
N TYR A 44 -1.31 -4.85 4.35
CA TYR A 44 -1.03 -6.26 4.12
C TYR A 44 -0.35 -6.54 2.78
N TRP A 45 -0.54 -5.71 1.76
CA TRP A 45 -0.11 -5.98 0.37
C TRP A 45 1.37 -6.34 0.22
N ASN A 46 2.27 -5.64 0.90
CA ASN A 46 3.70 -5.95 0.90
C ASN A 46 4.34 -5.52 2.23
N PRO A 47 4.35 -6.39 3.26
CA PRO A 47 4.79 -6.02 4.61
C PRO A 47 6.24 -5.56 4.71
N ILE A 48 7.13 -6.09 3.85
CA ILE A 48 8.53 -5.68 3.83
C ILE A 48 8.62 -4.25 3.30
N TRP A 49 7.99 -3.99 2.15
CA TRP A 49 7.95 -2.66 1.55
C TRP A 49 7.29 -1.63 2.49
N SER A 50 6.13 -1.98 3.06
CA SER A 50 5.43 -1.14 4.04
C SER A 50 6.25 -0.87 5.30
N TYR A 51 7.11 -1.80 5.74
CA TYR A 51 8.00 -1.59 6.88
C TYR A 51 9.01 -0.47 6.60
N TYR A 52 9.68 -0.52 5.46
CA TYR A 52 10.67 0.49 5.07
C TYR A 52 10.02 1.85 4.81
N LEU A 53 8.93 1.89 4.04
CA LEU A 53 8.18 3.14 3.80
C LEU A 53 7.66 3.75 5.10
N SER A 54 7.12 2.93 6.00
CA SER A 54 6.62 3.44 7.29
C SER A 54 7.73 4.05 8.13
N ARG A 55 8.95 3.50 8.08
CA ARG A 55 10.07 3.92 8.91
C ARG A 55 10.80 5.14 8.35
N TYR A 56 11.02 5.17 7.04
CA TYR A 56 11.90 6.14 6.39
C TYR A 56 11.16 7.25 5.62
N VAL A 57 9.86 7.06 5.34
CA VAL A 57 9.07 8.06 4.61
C VAL A 57 7.91 8.55 5.49
N MET A 58 6.95 7.68 5.79
CA MET A 58 5.72 8.07 6.50
C MET A 58 6.02 8.70 7.86
N LYS A 59 6.85 8.08 8.69
CA LYS A 59 7.15 8.59 10.04
C LYS A 59 7.83 9.97 9.98
N PRO A 60 8.95 10.16 9.26
CA PRO A 60 9.55 11.49 9.11
C PRO A 60 8.58 12.52 8.51
N SER A 61 7.82 12.15 7.48
CA SER A 61 6.83 13.07 6.88
C SER A 61 5.77 13.50 7.88
N ASN A 62 5.29 12.59 8.73
CA ASN A 62 4.24 12.85 9.72
C ASN A 62 4.74 13.63 10.95
N GLU A 63 6.06 13.84 11.09
CA GLU A 63 6.61 14.73 12.12
C GLU A 63 6.46 16.21 11.73
N VAL A 64 6.25 16.50 10.44
CA VAL A 64 6.15 17.87 9.90
C VAL A 64 4.80 18.15 9.24
N LEU A 65 4.18 17.13 8.63
CA LEU A 65 2.94 17.25 7.86
C LEU A 65 1.78 16.55 8.58
N PRO A 66 0.53 16.98 8.32
CA PRO A 66 -0.66 16.22 8.72
C PRO A 66 -0.63 14.79 8.15
N VAL A 67 -1.28 13.86 8.86
CA VAL A 67 -1.30 12.42 8.50
C VAL A 67 -1.73 12.19 7.05
N TRP A 68 -2.73 12.91 6.57
CA TRP A 68 -3.23 12.75 5.20
C TRP A 68 -2.19 13.16 4.14
N CYS A 69 -1.44 14.24 4.38
CA CYS A 69 -0.31 14.63 3.54
C CYS A 69 0.79 13.58 3.56
N ALA A 70 1.13 13.06 4.75
CA ALA A 70 2.15 12.03 4.89
C ALA A 70 1.78 10.75 4.13
N VAL A 71 0.49 10.39 4.06
CA VAL A 71 0.00 9.28 3.22
C VAL A 71 0.25 9.57 1.74
N LEU A 72 -0.13 10.75 1.22
CA LEU A 72 0.12 11.13 -0.18
C LEU A 72 1.61 11.06 -0.52
N VAL A 73 2.46 11.65 0.32
CA VAL A 73 3.92 11.63 0.14
C VAL A 73 4.45 10.20 0.14
N THR A 74 4.01 9.36 1.06
CA THR A 74 4.46 7.97 1.15
C THR A 74 4.12 7.16 -0.11
N PHE A 75 2.92 7.36 -0.65
CA PHE A 75 2.52 6.72 -1.90
C PHE A 75 3.26 7.28 -3.11
N ALA A 76 3.43 8.59 -3.21
CA ALA A 76 4.19 9.22 -4.30
C ALA A 76 5.65 8.72 -4.31
N VAL A 77 6.32 8.69 -3.15
CA VAL A 77 7.67 8.12 -3.02
C VAL A 77 7.70 6.63 -3.38
N SER A 78 6.69 5.86 -2.96
CA SER A 78 6.57 4.46 -3.37
C SER A 78 6.48 4.35 -4.89
N GLY A 79 5.64 5.14 -5.55
CA GLY A 79 5.50 5.16 -7.00
C GLY A 79 6.78 5.55 -7.71
N ALA A 80 7.49 6.58 -7.22
CA ALA A 80 8.76 7.02 -7.77
C ALA A 80 9.85 5.94 -7.71
N LEU A 81 9.87 5.16 -6.63
CA LEU A 81 10.78 4.01 -6.50
C LEU A 81 10.43 2.89 -7.50
N HIS A 82 9.14 2.68 -7.81
CA HIS A 82 8.73 1.73 -8.85
C HIS A 82 9.09 2.23 -10.25
N ASP A 83 8.84 3.51 -10.54
CA ASP A 83 9.25 4.16 -11.79
C ASP A 83 10.76 4.03 -12.01
N LEU A 84 11.56 4.30 -10.97
CA LEU A 84 13.01 4.11 -11.01
C LEU A 84 13.39 2.66 -11.30
N ALA A 85 12.84 1.70 -10.55
CA ALA A 85 13.15 0.28 -10.72
C ALA A 85 12.81 -0.21 -12.13
N VAL A 86 11.62 0.15 -12.65
CA VAL A 86 11.20 -0.22 -14.01
C VAL A 86 12.02 0.51 -15.06
N SER A 87 12.41 1.76 -14.83
CA SER A 87 13.26 2.52 -15.74
C SER A 87 14.64 1.90 -15.88
N ILE A 88 15.23 1.44 -14.78
CA ILE A 88 16.52 0.71 -14.78
C ILE A 88 16.39 -0.59 -15.57
N VAL A 89 15.33 -1.38 -15.33
CA VAL A 89 15.12 -2.66 -16.02
C VAL A 89 14.85 -2.47 -17.52
N LYS A 90 14.09 -1.44 -17.90
CA LYS A 90 13.75 -1.15 -19.30
C LYS A 90 14.77 -0.27 -20.02
N LEU A 91 15.77 0.25 -19.30
CA LEU A 91 16.75 1.23 -19.78
C LEU A 91 16.11 2.45 -20.46
N LYS A 92 14.93 2.86 -20.00
CA LYS A 92 14.20 4.04 -20.49
C LYS A 92 13.41 4.69 -19.36
N PRO A 93 13.25 6.02 -19.36
CA PRO A 93 12.47 6.69 -18.34
C PRO A 93 11.00 6.24 -18.38
N VAL A 94 10.46 5.88 -17.22
CA VAL A 94 9.07 5.54 -16.96
C VAL A 94 8.59 6.40 -15.79
N PHE A 95 7.44 7.04 -15.94
CA PHE A 95 6.85 7.95 -14.94
C PHE A 95 5.37 7.64 -14.65
N PHE A 96 4.95 6.40 -14.88
CA PHE A 96 3.54 6.00 -14.77
C PHE A 96 3.15 5.59 -13.34
N PHE A 97 4.08 4.98 -12.59
CA PHE A 97 3.77 4.48 -11.25
C PHE A 97 3.60 5.60 -10.23
N THR A 98 4.32 6.72 -10.37
CA THR A 98 4.19 7.87 -9.46
C THR A 98 2.79 8.50 -9.50
N PRO A 99 2.24 8.88 -10.66
CA PRO A 99 0.85 9.32 -10.76
C PRO A 99 -0.14 8.26 -10.29
N TRP A 100 0.06 7.00 -10.69
CA TRP A 100 -0.86 5.92 -10.33
C TRP A 100 -0.94 5.68 -8.82
N PHE A 101 0.20 5.63 -8.13
CA PHE A 101 0.23 5.52 -6.67
C PHE A 101 -0.34 6.76 -6.00
N SER A 102 -0.14 7.95 -6.56
CA SER A 102 -0.73 9.19 -6.04
C SER A 102 -2.26 9.17 -6.13
N VAL A 103 -2.83 8.70 -7.24
CA VAL A 103 -4.28 8.48 -7.38
C VAL A 103 -4.77 7.46 -6.37
N MET A 104 -4.07 6.33 -6.21
CA MET A 104 -4.42 5.32 -5.19
C MET A 104 -4.39 5.90 -3.78
N ALA A 105 -3.45 6.79 -3.47
CA ALA A 105 -3.37 7.47 -2.18
C ALA A 105 -4.61 8.34 -1.90
N VAL A 106 -5.07 9.07 -2.91
CA VAL A 106 -6.31 9.86 -2.83
C VAL A 106 -7.50 8.93 -2.58
N VAL A 107 -7.62 7.81 -3.30
CA VAL A 107 -8.69 6.82 -3.07
C VAL A 107 -8.61 6.22 -1.66
N VAL A 108 -7.41 5.93 -1.15
CA VAL A 108 -7.20 5.50 0.25
C VAL A 108 -7.72 6.54 1.22
N LEU A 109 -7.40 7.81 1.03
CA LEU A 109 -7.85 8.88 1.91
C LEU A 109 -9.36 9.08 1.84
N ILE A 110 -9.96 9.10 0.64
CA ILE A 110 -11.41 9.19 0.45
C ILE A 110 -12.11 8.04 1.18
N THR A 111 -11.70 6.79 0.92
CA THR A 111 -12.31 5.62 1.57
C THR A 111 -12.13 5.63 3.09
N GLN A 112 -10.99 6.13 3.59
CA GLN A 112 -10.75 6.28 5.02
C GLN A 112 -11.65 7.38 5.64
N PHE A 113 -11.75 8.55 5.02
CA PHE A 113 -12.55 9.67 5.52
C PHE A 113 -14.05 9.39 5.46
N SER A 114 -14.52 8.68 4.43
CA SER A 114 -15.90 8.20 4.33
C SER A 114 -16.20 7.02 5.25
N GLN A 115 -15.22 6.56 6.05
CA GLN A 115 -15.34 5.38 6.92
C GLN A 115 -15.85 4.13 6.19
N LEU A 116 -15.49 4.01 4.90
CA LEU A 116 -16.00 2.98 4.03
C LEU A 116 -15.36 1.63 4.42
N GLN A 117 -16.17 0.75 4.99
CA GLN A 117 -15.75 -0.55 5.47
C GLN A 117 -16.69 -1.65 4.99
N PHE A 118 -16.09 -2.76 4.60
CA PHE A 118 -16.76 -3.98 4.14
C PHE A 118 -16.65 -5.10 5.17
N SER A 119 -16.58 -4.76 6.47
CA SER A 119 -16.27 -5.70 7.56
C SER A 119 -17.23 -6.89 7.64
N PHE A 120 -18.52 -6.68 7.31
CA PHE A 120 -19.56 -7.72 7.31
C PHE A 120 -19.66 -8.49 5.98
N ALA A 121 -18.95 -8.06 4.94
CA ALA A 121 -19.02 -8.69 3.63
C ALA A 121 -18.12 -9.95 3.56
N PRO A 122 -18.52 -10.98 2.79
CA PRO A 122 -17.68 -12.15 2.59
C PRO A 122 -16.36 -11.78 1.89
N TRP A 123 -15.36 -12.63 2.05
CA TRP A 123 -13.99 -12.35 1.56
C TRP A 123 -13.93 -11.96 0.07
N TRP A 124 -14.71 -12.62 -0.79
CA TRP A 124 -14.70 -12.36 -2.23
C TRP A 124 -15.27 -10.98 -2.60
N VAL A 125 -16.28 -10.48 -1.88
CA VAL A 125 -16.81 -9.11 -2.07
C VAL A 125 -15.74 -8.09 -1.70
N ARG A 126 -15.03 -8.33 -0.59
CA ARG A 126 -13.92 -7.47 -0.15
C ARG A 126 -12.78 -7.46 -1.18
N ALA A 127 -12.43 -8.63 -1.70
CA ALA A 127 -11.44 -8.76 -2.77
C ALA A 127 -11.85 -7.99 -4.01
N LEU A 128 -13.10 -8.14 -4.46
CA LEU A 128 -13.63 -7.43 -5.61
C LEU A 128 -13.60 -5.91 -5.43
N ALA A 129 -13.99 -5.42 -4.25
CA ALA A 129 -13.94 -3.99 -3.92
C ALA A 129 -12.51 -3.45 -3.89
N ASN A 130 -11.57 -4.15 -3.27
CA ASN A 130 -10.17 -3.71 -3.23
C ASN A 130 -9.53 -3.72 -4.64
N ILE A 131 -9.83 -4.75 -5.45
CA ILE A 131 -9.35 -4.82 -6.83
C ILE A 131 -9.97 -3.71 -7.68
N SER A 132 -11.27 -3.42 -7.51
CA SER A 132 -11.93 -2.36 -8.29
C SER A 132 -11.34 -0.99 -8.01
N PHE A 133 -10.91 -0.69 -6.77
CA PHE A 133 -10.19 0.56 -6.47
C PHE A 133 -8.84 0.64 -7.20
N ILE A 134 -8.10 -0.46 -7.29
CA ILE A 134 -6.82 -0.51 -8.02
C ILE A 134 -7.04 -0.29 -9.52
N VAL A 135 -8.00 -1.02 -10.10
CA VAL A 135 -8.34 -0.94 -11.53
C VAL A 135 -8.87 0.43 -11.89
N LEU A 136 -9.75 1.01 -11.06
CA LEU A 136 -10.25 2.37 -11.24
C LEU A 136 -9.11 3.39 -11.19
N SER A 137 -8.20 3.26 -10.22
CA SER A 137 -7.04 4.16 -10.12
C SER A 137 -6.13 4.05 -11.34
N TYR A 138 -5.92 2.84 -11.86
CA TYR A 138 -5.15 2.62 -13.08
C TYR A 138 -5.83 3.28 -14.28
N TRP A 139 -7.12 3.04 -14.46
CA TRP A 139 -7.90 3.62 -15.56
C TRP A 139 -7.87 5.16 -15.51
N LEU A 140 -8.13 5.75 -14.35
CA LEU A 140 -8.05 7.20 -14.16
C LEU A 140 -6.67 7.76 -14.51
N THR A 141 -5.61 7.05 -14.14
CA THR A 141 -4.24 7.48 -14.44
C THR A 141 -3.95 7.41 -15.94
N SER A 142 -4.41 6.35 -16.63
CA SER A 142 -4.22 6.17 -18.08
C SER A 142 -5.00 7.16 -18.95
N LEU A 143 -5.96 7.90 -18.39
CA LEU A 143 -6.61 9.00 -19.12
C LEU A 143 -5.76 10.28 -19.13
N LEU A 144 -4.81 10.39 -18.20
CA LEU A 144 -3.97 11.58 -17.99
C LEU A 144 -2.53 11.38 -18.50
N PHE A 145 -2.10 10.13 -18.73
CA PHE A 145 -0.75 9.72 -19.13
C PHE A 145 -0.81 8.63 -20.20
#